data_AF-A0A3D1AV42-F1
#
_entry.id   AF-A0A3D1AV42-F1
#
_cell.length_a   1.000
_cell.length_b   1.000
_cell.length_c   1.000
_cell.angle_alpha   90.00
_cell.angle_beta   90.00
_cell.angle_gamma   90.00
#
_symmetry.space_group_name_H-M   'P 1'
#
loop_
_entity.id
_entity.type
_entity.pdbx_description
1 polymer ?
#
loop_
_entity_poly.entity_id
_entity_poly.type
_entity_poly.pdbx_seq_one_letter_code
_entity_poly.pdbx_strand_id
1 'polypeptide(L)'
;MITRRTFATLAAAPLLLRAQPKALQARIRIDTERTIAPIDTKIFGNFAEHLGRCIEGGIFDEGSPLSDAHGYRKDVLAAVKDLHVPILRWPGGNFSSNYNWMDGLGPRDQRPARLEMAWGTIESNRFGTHEFLEYSELLGTEPYLAANFGTGTWLEAQQWVEYCNYPSGTAMTQLRKKNGREKPWNVKYWGLGNEMDGPWQMGHRSAEDYGTFALEGAKLMKWTDPNIHLVA
;
A
#
# COMPACT_ATOMS: atom_id res chain seq x y z
N MET A 1 -89.78 20.59 43.86
CA MET A 1 -89.04 21.44 42.89
C MET A 1 -87.60 21.60 43.37
N ILE A 2 -86.67 20.76 42.93
CA ILE A 2 -85.23 21.05 42.96
C ILE A 2 -84.64 20.39 41.71
N THR A 3 -84.09 21.24 40.85
CA THR A 3 -83.66 20.97 39.46
C THR A 3 -82.33 20.25 39.42
N ARG A 4 -82.27 19.08 38.77
CA ARG A 4 -81.02 18.43 38.38
C ARG A 4 -80.39 19.24 37.24
N ARG A 5 -79.30 19.96 37.51
CA ARG A 5 -78.43 20.54 36.49
C ARG A 5 -77.34 19.52 36.15
N THR A 6 -77.46 18.91 34.99
CA THR A 6 -76.42 18.05 34.40
C THR A 6 -75.31 18.96 33.86
N PHE A 7 -74.15 18.97 34.51
CA PHE A 7 -72.94 19.57 33.93
C PHE A 7 -72.27 18.52 33.04
N ALA A 8 -72.38 18.70 31.72
CA ALA A 8 -71.56 17.97 30.77
C ALA A 8 -70.17 18.60 30.78
N THR A 9 -69.21 17.93 31.40
CA THR A 9 -67.79 18.26 31.30
C THR A 9 -67.28 17.86 29.91
N LEU A 10 -67.17 18.83 29.00
CA LEU A 10 -66.36 18.69 27.80
C LEU A 10 -64.88 18.59 28.22
N ALA A 11 -64.38 17.38 28.42
CA ALA A 11 -62.95 17.13 28.52
C ALA A 11 -62.33 17.25 27.13
N ALA A 12 -61.91 18.46 26.75
CA ALA A 12 -61.04 18.66 25.61
C ALA A 12 -59.64 18.17 25.98
N ALA A 13 -59.31 16.93 25.65
CA ALA A 13 -57.93 16.46 25.72
C ALA A 13 -57.10 17.28 24.72
N PRO A 14 -56.03 17.98 25.14
CA PRO A 14 -55.16 18.65 24.19
C PRO A 14 -54.47 17.56 23.37
N LEU A 15 -54.80 17.48 22.08
CA LEU A 15 -54.02 16.72 21.11
C LEU A 15 -52.63 17.37 21.08
N LEU A 16 -51.70 16.85 21.87
CA LEU A 16 -50.28 17.07 21.66
C LEU A 16 -49.93 16.38 20.34
N LEU A 17 -50.12 17.07 19.22
CA LEU A 17 -49.45 16.72 17.97
C LEU A 17 -47.95 16.83 18.27
N ARG A 18 -47.30 15.71 18.61
CA ARG A 18 -45.87 15.60 18.46
C ARG A 18 -45.58 15.86 16.99
N ALA A 19 -45.01 17.02 16.67
CA ALA A 19 -44.49 17.30 15.36
C ALA A 19 -43.54 16.16 14.99
N GLN A 20 -43.95 15.29 14.07
CA GLN A 20 -43.04 14.28 13.55
C GLN A 20 -41.89 15.04 12.89
N PRO A 21 -40.62 14.71 13.20
CA PRO A 21 -39.50 15.34 12.53
C PRO A 21 -39.68 15.15 11.03
N LYS A 22 -39.67 16.26 10.28
CA LYS A 22 -39.83 16.25 8.83
C LYS A 22 -38.81 15.29 8.26
N ALA A 23 -39.26 14.27 7.54
CA ALA A 23 -38.38 13.30 6.91
C ALA A 23 -37.36 14.06 6.05
N LEU A 24 -36.07 13.81 6.29
CA LEU A 24 -35.01 14.37 5.49
C LEU A 24 -35.19 13.87 4.06
N GLN A 25 -35.40 14.79 3.11
CA GLN A 25 -35.50 14.46 1.70
C GLN A 25 -34.18 14.78 1.00
N ALA A 26 -33.52 13.75 0.49
CA ALA A 26 -32.38 13.88 -0.40
C ALA A 26 -32.82 13.72 -1.86
N ARG A 27 -32.25 14.52 -2.77
CA ARG A 27 -32.46 14.40 -4.22
C ARG A 27 -31.12 14.18 -4.90
N ILE A 28 -30.99 13.08 -5.63
CA ILE A 28 -29.85 12.78 -6.50
C ILE A 28 -30.30 13.03 -7.95
N ARG A 29 -29.47 13.73 -8.73
CA ARG A 29 -29.65 13.88 -10.19
C ARG A 29 -28.40 13.35 -10.87
N ILE A 30 -28.59 12.51 -11.88
CA ILE A 30 -27.52 11.97 -12.70
C ILE A 30 -27.70 12.56 -14.09
N ASP A 31 -26.69 13.28 -14.55
CA ASP A 31 -26.61 13.84 -15.90
C ASP A 31 -25.41 13.18 -16.57
N THR A 32 -25.67 12.34 -17.57
CA THR A 32 -24.64 11.54 -18.25
C THR A 32 -23.77 12.37 -19.19
N GLU A 33 -24.17 13.61 -19.51
CA GLU A 33 -23.36 14.54 -20.31
C GLU A 33 -22.36 15.31 -19.44
N ARG A 34 -22.60 15.37 -18.12
CA ARG A 34 -21.69 16.01 -17.15
C ARG A 34 -20.60 15.03 -16.69
N THR A 35 -19.68 14.71 -17.59
CA THR A 35 -18.53 13.83 -17.30
C THR A 35 -17.41 14.58 -16.56
N ILE A 36 -16.78 13.94 -15.56
CA ILE A 36 -15.58 14.47 -14.89
C ILE A 36 -14.32 14.02 -15.63
N ALA A 37 -14.07 12.71 -15.67
CA ALA A 37 -12.94 12.10 -16.37
C ALA A 37 -13.15 10.57 -16.49
N PRO A 38 -12.42 9.88 -17.38
CA PRO A 38 -12.30 8.42 -17.32
C PRO A 38 -11.73 7.96 -15.97
N ILE A 39 -12.21 6.83 -15.47
CA ILE A 39 -11.69 6.24 -14.22
C ILE A 39 -10.41 5.47 -14.54
N ASP A 40 -9.27 5.91 -13.99
CA ASP A 40 -8.09 5.05 -13.91
C ASP A 40 -8.32 3.99 -12.82
N THR A 41 -8.28 2.72 -13.20
CA THR A 41 -8.51 1.61 -12.28
C THR A 41 -7.53 1.61 -11.10
N LYS A 42 -6.36 2.24 -11.19
CA LYS A 42 -5.37 2.31 -10.10
C LYS A 42 -5.88 2.99 -8.84
N ILE A 43 -6.99 3.73 -8.88
CA ILE A 43 -7.66 4.23 -7.67
C ILE A 43 -8.20 3.10 -6.77
N PHE A 44 -8.34 1.88 -7.31
CA PHE A 44 -8.72 0.67 -6.58
C PHE A 44 -7.49 -0.15 -6.13
N GLY A 45 -6.31 0.47 -6.13
CA GLY A 45 -5.08 -0.15 -5.65
C GLY A 45 -5.12 -0.48 -4.15
N ASN A 46 -4.17 -1.31 -3.73
CA ASN A 46 -3.97 -1.66 -2.33
C ASN A 46 -2.52 -1.43 -1.90
N PHE A 47 -2.26 -1.73 -0.63
CA PHE A 47 -0.99 -1.47 0.01
C PHE A 47 -0.68 -2.60 1.00
N ALA A 48 0.54 -3.13 0.93
CA ALA A 48 1.08 -4.14 1.82
C ALA A 48 2.38 -3.61 2.44
N GLU A 49 2.47 -3.68 3.77
CA GLU A 49 3.63 -3.24 4.53
C GLU A 49 4.12 -4.35 5.44
N HIS A 50 5.42 -4.37 5.69
CA HIS A 50 6.02 -5.11 6.80
C HIS A 50 5.59 -4.50 8.14
N LEU A 51 4.31 -4.69 8.48
CA LEU A 51 3.64 -4.18 9.68
C LEU A 51 2.74 -5.27 10.25
N GLY A 52 3.00 -5.60 11.51
CA GLY A 52 2.20 -6.57 12.26
C GLY A 52 2.13 -7.92 11.54
N ARG A 53 0.94 -8.28 11.05
CA ARG A 53 0.70 -9.54 10.34
C ARG A 53 0.24 -9.36 8.89
N CYS A 54 0.57 -8.23 8.28
CA CYS A 54 0.22 -7.99 6.87
C CYS A 54 1.00 -8.95 5.96
N ILE A 55 2.32 -9.06 6.18
CA ILE A 55 3.19 -10.01 5.48
C ILE A 55 3.20 -11.35 6.20
N GLU A 56 3.96 -11.47 7.30
CA GLU A 56 4.09 -12.71 8.07
C GLU A 56 2.80 -13.07 8.80
N GLY A 57 2.27 -14.27 8.55
CA GLY A 57 0.97 -14.71 9.04
C GLY A 57 -0.23 -14.11 8.28
N GLY A 58 0.04 -13.26 7.28
CA GLY A 58 -0.92 -12.63 6.38
C GLY A 58 -0.82 -13.22 4.98
N ILE A 59 -0.27 -12.46 4.01
CA ILE A 59 -0.07 -12.94 2.64
C ILE A 59 0.98 -14.07 2.56
N PHE A 60 1.89 -14.13 3.54
CA PHE A 60 3.01 -15.07 3.57
C PHE A 60 3.14 -15.74 4.94
N ASP A 61 3.20 -17.07 4.96
CA ASP A 61 3.34 -17.87 6.18
C ASP A 61 3.86 -19.27 5.83
N GLU A 62 5.17 -19.48 5.90
CA GLU A 62 5.80 -20.77 5.55
C GLU A 62 5.40 -21.93 6.47
N GLY A 63 4.90 -21.64 7.68
CA GLY A 63 4.47 -22.66 8.64
C GLY A 63 3.00 -23.08 8.47
N SER A 64 2.22 -22.36 7.66
CA SER A 64 0.79 -22.61 7.54
C SER A 64 0.46 -23.82 6.67
N PRO A 65 -0.50 -24.69 7.07
CA PRO A 65 -1.00 -25.76 6.21
C PRO A 65 -1.78 -25.24 5.00
N LEU A 66 -2.14 -23.95 4.99
CA LEU A 66 -2.85 -23.29 3.91
C LEU A 66 -1.91 -22.65 2.88
N SER A 67 -0.61 -22.66 3.12
CA SER A 67 0.38 -22.09 2.20
C SER A 67 0.71 -23.03 1.04
N ASP A 68 1.25 -22.46 -0.03
CA ASP A 68 1.91 -23.22 -1.08
C ASP A 68 3.38 -23.52 -0.73
N ALA A 69 4.10 -24.17 -1.65
CA ALA A 69 5.50 -24.54 -1.46
C ALA A 69 6.46 -23.33 -1.38
N HIS A 70 6.01 -22.15 -1.81
CA HIS A 70 6.79 -20.91 -1.74
C HIS A 70 6.51 -20.12 -0.46
N GLY A 71 5.47 -20.48 0.30
CA GLY A 71 5.07 -19.84 1.55
C GLY A 71 3.89 -18.88 1.41
N TYR A 72 3.30 -18.71 0.21
CA TYR A 72 2.15 -17.84 0.03
C TYR A 72 0.88 -18.51 0.53
N ARG A 73 0.09 -17.79 1.33
CA ARG A 73 -1.20 -18.26 1.84
C ARG A 73 -2.22 -18.35 0.71
N LYS A 74 -2.56 -19.57 0.27
CA LYS A 74 -3.40 -19.79 -0.92
C LYS A 74 -4.82 -19.23 -0.76
N ASP A 75 -5.36 -19.32 0.45
CA ASP A 75 -6.67 -18.79 0.80
C ASP A 75 -6.70 -17.26 0.77
N VAL A 76 -5.63 -16.61 1.25
CA VAL A 76 -5.46 -15.16 1.18
C VAL A 76 -5.24 -14.71 -0.26
N LEU A 77 -4.36 -15.38 -1.00
CA LEU A 77 -4.10 -15.11 -2.42
C LEU A 77 -5.40 -15.19 -3.23
N ALA A 78 -6.23 -16.21 -3.00
CA ALA A 78 -7.53 -16.33 -3.66
C ALA A 78 -8.47 -15.16 -3.34
N ALA A 79 -8.58 -14.78 -2.06
CA ALA A 79 -9.40 -13.65 -1.66
C ALA A 79 -8.92 -12.32 -2.28
N VAL A 80 -7.60 -12.10 -2.37
CA VAL A 80 -7.04 -10.89 -2.99
C VAL A 80 -7.25 -10.88 -4.51
N LYS A 81 -7.22 -12.04 -5.19
CA LYS A 81 -7.58 -12.13 -6.61
C LYS A 81 -9.00 -11.66 -6.88
N ASP A 82 -9.95 -12.02 -6.03
CA ASP A 82 -11.35 -11.61 -6.18
C ASP A 82 -11.56 -10.10 -6.03
N LEU A 83 -10.64 -9.39 -5.37
CA LEU A 83 -10.64 -7.93 -5.26
C LEU A 83 -10.20 -7.21 -6.54
N HIS A 84 -9.59 -7.94 -7.51
CA HIS A 84 -9.09 -7.37 -8.76
C HIS A 84 -8.16 -6.16 -8.56
N VAL A 85 -7.24 -6.28 -7.60
CA VAL A 85 -6.31 -5.20 -7.26
C VAL A 85 -5.44 -4.83 -8.47
N PRO A 86 -5.54 -3.61 -9.02
CA PRO A 86 -4.82 -3.24 -10.24
C PRO A 86 -3.37 -2.81 -9.98
N ILE A 87 -3.07 -2.32 -8.77
CA ILE A 87 -1.73 -1.93 -8.34
C ILE A 87 -1.56 -2.20 -6.83
N LEU A 88 -0.38 -2.70 -6.43
CA LEU A 88 -0.08 -3.01 -5.03
C LEU A 88 1.24 -2.34 -4.62
N ARG A 89 1.18 -1.48 -3.58
CA ARG A 89 2.35 -0.81 -2.99
C ARG A 89 3.01 -1.68 -1.91
N TRP A 90 4.35 -1.73 -1.89
CA TRP A 90 5.21 -2.44 -0.93
C TRP A 90 6.63 -1.81 -0.95
N PRO A 91 7.53 -1.96 0.05
CA PRO A 91 7.45 -2.72 1.30
C PRO A 91 6.86 -1.96 2.46
N GLY A 92 6.51 -0.70 2.25
CA GLY A 92 6.20 0.16 3.36
C GLY A 92 5.41 1.39 3.01
N GLY A 93 4.80 1.85 4.09
CA GLY A 93 4.81 3.23 4.49
C GLY A 93 6.07 3.41 5.33
N ASN A 94 5.92 3.58 6.64
CA ASN A 94 7.01 3.92 7.54
C ASN A 94 8.18 2.92 7.53
N PHE A 95 7.91 1.63 7.33
CA PHE A 95 8.93 0.57 7.25
C PHE A 95 10.02 0.88 6.21
N SER A 96 9.62 1.43 5.06
CA SER A 96 10.53 1.66 3.93
C SER A 96 11.69 2.61 4.26
N SER A 97 11.51 3.51 5.24
CA SER A 97 12.47 4.58 5.57
C SER A 97 13.70 4.09 6.34
N ASN A 98 13.74 2.83 6.78
CA ASN A 98 14.94 2.15 7.30
C ASN A 98 15.18 0.76 6.69
N TYR A 99 14.54 0.48 5.56
CA TYR A 99 14.67 -0.81 4.90
C TYR A 99 15.87 -0.83 3.95
N ASN A 100 16.69 -1.89 4.03
CA ASN A 100 17.70 -2.21 3.02
C ASN A 100 17.18 -3.35 2.15
N TRP A 101 16.80 -3.06 0.91
CA TRP A 101 16.21 -4.03 0.00
C TRP A 101 17.10 -5.23 -0.33
N MET A 102 18.42 -5.11 -0.15
CA MET A 102 19.38 -6.19 -0.37
C MET A 102 19.34 -7.25 0.74
N ASP A 103 18.93 -6.88 1.96
CA ASP A 103 18.76 -7.84 3.06
C ASP A 103 17.66 -8.87 2.74
N GLY A 104 16.69 -8.52 1.89
CA GLY A 104 15.62 -9.38 1.40
C GLY A 104 15.98 -10.23 0.16
N LEU A 105 17.25 -10.43 -0.17
CA LEU A 105 17.69 -11.16 -1.37
C LEU A 105 18.37 -12.50 -1.05
N GLY A 106 18.41 -13.38 -2.05
CA GLY A 106 19.12 -14.66 -1.95
C GLY A 106 18.38 -15.68 -1.07
N PRO A 107 19.06 -16.77 -0.65
CA PRO A 107 18.45 -17.83 0.15
C PRO A 107 17.91 -17.29 1.48
N ARG A 108 16.63 -17.52 1.78
CA ARG A 108 15.93 -16.97 2.95
C ARG A 108 16.64 -17.23 4.28
N ASP A 109 17.21 -18.42 4.45
CA ASP A 109 17.90 -18.82 5.68
C ASP A 109 19.26 -18.12 5.90
N GLN A 110 19.73 -17.36 4.92
CA GLN A 110 20.97 -16.56 5.01
C GLN A 110 20.68 -15.06 5.13
N ARG A 111 19.41 -14.66 5.09
CA ARG A 111 19.00 -13.25 5.18
C ARG A 111 19.09 -12.77 6.63
N PRO A 112 19.58 -11.55 6.87
CA PRO A 112 19.77 -11.05 8.22
C PRO A 112 18.43 -10.61 8.82
N ALA A 113 18.21 -10.93 10.10
CA ALA A 113 17.17 -10.28 10.88
C ALA A 113 17.61 -8.85 11.23
N ARG A 114 16.70 -7.87 11.12
CA ARG A 114 16.97 -6.45 11.40
C ARG A 114 16.01 -5.89 12.42
N LEU A 115 16.49 -4.92 13.21
CA LEU A 115 15.59 -4.05 13.96
C LEU A 115 14.81 -3.21 12.96
N GLU A 116 13.50 -3.39 12.98
CA GLU A 116 12.55 -2.55 12.28
C GLU A 116 12.17 -1.41 13.22
N MET A 117 12.43 -0.17 12.80
CA MET A 117 12.38 1.00 13.70
C MET A 117 11.01 1.67 13.78
N ALA A 118 10.16 1.56 12.75
CA ALA A 118 8.86 2.23 12.72
C ALA A 118 7.86 1.59 13.68
N TRP A 119 7.87 0.26 13.77
CA TRP A 119 6.93 -0.55 14.53
C TRP A 119 7.59 -1.27 15.71
N GLY A 120 8.92 -1.16 15.85
CA GLY A 120 9.67 -1.67 17.00
C GLY A 120 9.73 -3.20 17.02
N THR A 121 9.73 -3.82 15.84
CA THR A 121 9.75 -5.27 15.66
C THR A 121 11.09 -5.77 15.12
N ILE A 122 11.26 -7.09 15.06
CA ILE A 122 12.36 -7.72 14.33
C ILE A 122 11.82 -8.14 12.98
N GLU A 123 12.39 -7.60 11.90
CA GLU A 123 12.10 -8.02 10.53
C GLU A 123 13.03 -9.18 10.16
N SER A 124 12.46 -10.31 9.71
CA SER A 124 13.22 -11.51 9.35
C SER A 124 13.86 -11.44 7.96
N ASN A 125 13.35 -10.57 7.09
CA ASN A 125 13.64 -10.43 5.67
C ASN A 125 13.33 -11.69 4.84
N ARG A 126 12.53 -12.62 5.37
CA ARG A 126 12.13 -13.84 4.64
C ARG A 126 11.22 -13.55 3.45
N PHE A 127 10.46 -12.46 3.51
CA PHE A 127 9.72 -11.91 2.39
C PHE A 127 10.43 -10.65 1.87
N GLY A 128 10.97 -10.70 0.67
CA GLY A 128 11.72 -9.59 0.08
C GLY A 128 11.27 -9.28 -1.35
N THR A 129 12.18 -8.67 -2.11
CA THR A 129 11.89 -8.20 -3.48
C THR A 129 11.37 -9.33 -4.38
N HIS A 130 11.99 -10.52 -4.33
CA HIS A 130 11.58 -11.65 -5.16
C HIS A 130 10.18 -12.14 -4.77
N GLU A 131 9.95 -12.33 -3.47
CA GLU A 131 8.67 -12.81 -2.98
C GLU A 131 7.52 -11.83 -3.31
N PHE A 132 7.74 -10.53 -3.15
CA PHE A 132 6.73 -9.52 -3.49
C PHE A 132 6.41 -9.48 -4.99
N LEU A 133 7.43 -9.53 -5.85
CA LEU A 133 7.23 -9.43 -7.29
C LEU A 133 6.61 -10.70 -7.87
N GLU A 134 6.97 -11.88 -7.35
CA GLU A 134 6.28 -13.13 -7.68
C GLU A 134 4.83 -13.11 -7.21
N TYR A 135 4.55 -12.63 -5.99
CA TYR A 135 3.18 -12.49 -5.49
C TYR A 135 2.34 -11.55 -6.39
N SER A 136 2.93 -10.47 -6.86
CA SER A 136 2.29 -9.54 -7.82
C SER A 136 2.01 -10.21 -9.17
N GLU A 137 2.94 -11.03 -9.68
CA GLU A 137 2.73 -11.84 -10.90
C GLU A 137 1.60 -12.87 -10.71
N LEU A 138 1.53 -13.53 -9.56
CA LEU A 138 0.47 -14.49 -9.23
C LEU A 138 -0.91 -13.83 -9.19
N LEU A 139 -0.99 -12.58 -8.71
CA LEU A 139 -2.21 -11.77 -8.67
C LEU A 139 -2.60 -11.16 -10.03
N GLY A 140 -1.63 -10.97 -10.93
CA GLY A 140 -1.83 -10.17 -12.15
C GLY A 140 -1.91 -8.66 -11.85
N THR A 141 -1.25 -8.22 -10.78
CA THR A 141 -1.27 -6.84 -10.28
C THR A 141 0.03 -6.12 -10.66
N GLU A 142 -0.05 -4.83 -10.99
CA GLU A 142 1.17 -4.01 -11.20
C GLU A 142 1.87 -3.76 -9.84
N PRO A 143 3.17 -4.05 -9.71
CA PRO A 143 3.92 -3.75 -8.50
C PRO A 143 4.26 -2.25 -8.41
N TYR A 144 4.11 -1.70 -7.21
CA TYR A 144 4.65 -0.40 -6.80
C TYR A 144 5.68 -0.63 -5.69
N LEU A 145 6.95 -0.29 -5.94
CA LEU A 145 8.02 -0.32 -4.95
C LEU A 145 8.27 1.05 -4.29
N ALA A 146 8.23 1.15 -2.96
CA ALA A 146 8.63 2.34 -2.22
C ALA A 146 10.11 2.26 -1.84
N ALA A 147 10.95 3.12 -2.41
CA ALA A 147 12.38 3.16 -2.14
C ALA A 147 12.68 3.87 -0.81
N ASN A 148 13.78 3.48 -0.14
CA ASN A 148 14.19 4.10 1.11
C ASN A 148 14.83 5.48 0.86
N PHE A 149 14.07 6.55 1.12
CA PHE A 149 14.55 7.95 1.08
C PHE A 149 14.68 8.56 2.49
N GLY A 150 14.56 7.74 3.54
CA GLY A 150 14.80 8.14 4.92
C GLY A 150 16.28 8.03 5.27
N THR A 151 16.74 6.80 5.47
CA THR A 151 18.13 6.48 5.83
C THR A 151 18.95 5.95 4.66
N GLY A 152 18.29 5.57 3.57
CA GLY A 152 18.92 5.05 2.36
C GLY A 152 19.59 6.13 1.52
N THR A 153 20.39 5.66 0.56
CA THR A 153 21.11 6.49 -0.41
C THR A 153 20.43 6.45 -1.78
N TRP A 154 20.67 7.49 -2.59
CA TRP A 154 20.20 7.47 -3.98
C TRP A 154 20.78 6.31 -4.79
N LEU A 155 22.00 5.86 -4.46
CA LEU A 155 22.62 4.72 -5.11
C LEU A 155 21.86 3.42 -4.81
N GLU A 156 21.43 3.21 -3.57
CA GLU A 156 20.63 2.03 -3.23
C GLU A 156 19.29 2.01 -3.97
N ALA A 157 18.60 3.16 -4.08
CA ALA A 157 17.37 3.27 -4.86
C ALA A 157 17.60 3.02 -6.36
N GLN A 158 18.66 3.61 -6.93
CA GLN A 158 19.05 3.42 -8.32
C GLN A 158 19.38 1.95 -8.61
N GLN A 159 20.19 1.32 -7.76
CA GLN A 159 20.58 -0.09 -7.92
C GLN A 159 19.38 -1.02 -7.81
N TRP A 160 18.36 -0.66 -7.02
CA TRP A 160 17.14 -1.44 -6.96
C TRP A 160 16.37 -1.40 -8.29
N VAL A 161 16.29 -0.22 -8.93
CA VAL A 161 15.73 -0.09 -10.28
C VAL A 161 16.55 -0.92 -11.28
N GLU A 162 17.88 -0.83 -11.22
CA GLU A 162 18.77 -1.61 -12.09
C GLU A 162 18.54 -3.13 -11.92
N TYR A 163 18.48 -3.57 -10.67
CA TYR A 163 18.23 -4.96 -10.31
C TYR A 163 16.88 -5.44 -10.84
N CYS A 164 15.81 -4.65 -10.73
CA CYS A 164 14.47 -5.04 -11.15
C CYS A 164 14.24 -4.93 -12.66
N ASN A 165 14.86 -3.97 -13.34
CA ASN A 165 14.45 -3.54 -14.68
C ASN A 165 15.55 -3.64 -15.74
N TYR A 166 16.84 -3.56 -15.38
CA TYR A 166 17.88 -3.45 -16.40
C TYR A 166 18.08 -4.80 -17.13
N PRO A 167 18.12 -4.80 -18.48
CA PRO A 167 18.18 -6.04 -19.27
C PRO A 167 19.62 -6.52 -19.54
N SER A 168 20.61 -5.63 -19.49
CA SER A 168 21.99 -5.90 -19.90
C SER A 168 22.88 -6.30 -18.73
N GLY A 169 24.03 -6.93 -19.01
CA GLY A 169 24.95 -7.45 -18.00
C GLY A 169 25.63 -6.35 -17.17
N THR A 170 25.36 -6.35 -15.87
CA THR A 170 25.95 -5.48 -14.84
C THR A 170 26.08 -6.27 -13.53
N ALA A 171 26.70 -5.69 -12.50
CA ALA A 171 26.77 -6.35 -11.19
C ALA A 171 25.37 -6.66 -10.63
N MET A 172 24.40 -5.74 -10.76
CA MET A 172 23.03 -5.94 -10.24
C MET A 172 22.25 -6.97 -11.06
N THR A 173 22.39 -7.00 -12.39
CA THR A 173 21.68 -8.01 -13.19
C THR A 173 22.27 -9.41 -13.02
N GLN A 174 23.58 -9.52 -12.78
CA GLN A 174 24.20 -10.79 -12.40
C GLN A 174 23.77 -11.24 -11.00
N LEU A 175 23.63 -10.31 -10.05
CA LEU A 175 23.05 -10.61 -8.74
C LEU A 175 21.61 -11.11 -8.86
N ARG A 176 20.78 -10.47 -9.70
CA ARG A 176 19.40 -10.91 -9.98
C ARG A 176 19.37 -12.34 -10.52
N LYS A 177 20.23 -12.63 -11.52
CA LYS A 177 20.41 -13.98 -12.10
C LYS A 177 20.81 -14.99 -11.03
N LYS A 178 21.82 -14.67 -10.21
CA LYS A 178 22.29 -15.53 -9.12
C LYS A 178 21.19 -15.84 -8.11
N ASN A 179 20.30 -14.88 -7.86
CA ASN A 179 19.17 -15.04 -6.96
C ASN A 179 17.96 -15.74 -7.61
N GLY A 180 18.11 -16.32 -8.80
CA GLY A 180 17.09 -17.16 -9.43
C GLY A 180 16.22 -16.47 -10.48
N ARG A 181 16.47 -15.19 -10.79
CA ARG A 181 15.68 -14.45 -11.81
C ARG A 181 16.56 -13.89 -12.91
N GLU A 182 16.47 -14.47 -14.11
CA GLU A 182 17.23 -13.94 -15.25
C GLU A 182 16.59 -12.68 -15.86
N LYS A 183 15.29 -12.75 -16.15
CA LYS A 183 14.56 -11.68 -16.84
C LYS A 183 14.18 -10.56 -15.87
N PRO A 184 14.28 -9.29 -16.27
CA PRO A 184 13.76 -8.18 -15.46
C PRO A 184 12.25 -8.32 -15.26
N TRP A 185 11.75 -7.76 -14.16
CA TRP A 185 10.30 -7.62 -13.91
C TRP A 185 9.72 -6.40 -14.62
N ASN A 186 10.55 -5.38 -14.92
CA ASN A 186 10.12 -4.10 -15.49
C ASN A 186 9.10 -3.38 -14.59
N VAL A 187 9.42 -3.25 -13.30
CA VAL A 187 8.58 -2.55 -12.31
C VAL A 187 8.41 -1.10 -12.74
N LYS A 188 7.15 -0.69 -12.93
CA LYS A 188 6.83 0.64 -13.45
C LYS A 188 6.73 1.69 -12.36
N TYR A 189 6.14 1.39 -11.21
CA TYR A 189 5.80 2.41 -10.21
C TYR A 189 6.79 2.41 -9.05
N TRP A 190 7.33 3.58 -8.74
CA TRP A 190 8.30 3.76 -7.66
C TRP A 190 7.97 4.98 -6.82
N GLY A 191 7.92 4.79 -5.50
CA GLY A 191 7.79 5.88 -4.53
C GLY A 191 9.17 6.37 -4.10
N LEU A 192 9.35 7.68 -4.06
CA LEU A 192 10.58 8.35 -3.61
C LEU A 192 10.62 8.50 -2.09
N GLY A 193 10.40 7.40 -1.36
CA GLY A 193 10.22 7.40 0.09
C GLY A 193 8.78 7.23 0.53
N ASN A 194 8.53 7.72 1.74
CA ASN A 194 7.24 7.71 2.42
C ASN A 194 7.16 8.92 3.36
N GLU A 195 6.01 9.60 3.45
CA GLU A 195 5.62 10.58 4.51
C GLU A 195 6.77 11.34 5.20
N MET A 196 7.75 11.84 4.42
CA MET A 196 9.02 12.36 4.94
C MET A 196 8.85 13.66 5.74
N ASP A 197 7.65 14.23 5.74
CA ASP A 197 7.22 15.40 6.49
C ASP A 197 6.86 15.10 7.96
N GLY A 198 6.58 13.85 8.30
CA GLY A 198 6.20 13.45 9.65
C GLY A 198 7.41 13.35 10.60
N PRO A 199 7.39 13.96 11.81
CA PRO A 199 8.49 13.85 12.77
C PRO A 199 8.70 12.43 13.34
N TRP A 200 7.77 11.51 13.11
CA TRP A 200 7.90 10.09 13.45
C TRP A 200 8.71 9.29 12.42
N GLN A 201 8.97 9.85 11.24
CA GLN A 201 9.71 9.15 10.18
C GLN A 201 11.21 9.19 10.38
N MET A 202 11.85 8.04 10.20
CA MET A 202 13.31 7.96 10.10
C MET A 202 13.77 8.80 8.91
N GLY A 203 14.65 9.76 9.18
CA GLY A 203 15.16 10.66 8.15
C GLY A 203 14.21 11.79 7.75
N HIS A 204 13.21 12.14 8.58
CA HIS A 204 12.31 13.29 8.40
C HIS A 204 13.04 14.53 7.83
N ARG A 205 12.37 15.23 6.90
CA ARG A 205 12.88 16.42 6.21
C ARG A 205 11.81 17.50 6.11
N SER A 206 12.26 18.76 6.03
CA SER A 206 11.40 19.84 5.56
C SER A 206 10.99 19.61 4.10
N ALA A 207 9.93 20.28 3.64
CA ALA A 207 9.48 20.18 2.25
C ALA A 207 10.56 20.61 1.24
N GLU A 208 11.35 21.65 1.54
CA GLU A 208 12.42 22.14 0.67
C GLU A 208 13.60 21.15 0.60
N ASP A 209 14.00 20.62 1.75
CA ASP A 209 15.08 19.63 1.83
C ASP A 209 14.68 18.34 1.12
N TYR A 210 13.44 17.86 1.34
CA TYR A 210 12.94 16.67 0.66
C TYR A 210 12.83 16.89 -0.84
N GLY A 211 12.32 18.03 -1.30
CA GLY A 211 12.23 18.33 -2.74
C GLY A 211 13.59 18.29 -3.44
N THR A 212 14.60 18.89 -2.82
CA THR A 212 15.97 18.89 -3.35
C THR A 212 16.59 17.49 -3.31
N PHE A 213 16.41 16.76 -2.22
CA PHE A 213 16.92 15.40 -2.05
C PHE A 213 16.26 14.41 -3.01
N ALA A 214 14.93 14.45 -3.12
CA ALA A 214 14.13 13.55 -3.95
C ALA A 214 14.41 13.76 -5.44
N LEU A 215 14.67 15.00 -5.87
CA LEU A 215 15.00 15.32 -7.26
C LEU A 215 16.26 14.60 -7.75
N GLU A 216 17.33 14.56 -6.95
CA GLU A 216 18.57 13.86 -7.34
C GLU A 216 18.37 12.34 -7.38
N GLY A 217 17.66 11.77 -6.40
CA GLY A 217 17.26 10.36 -6.44
C GLY A 217 16.43 10.02 -7.69
N ALA A 218 15.45 10.86 -8.02
CA ALA A 218 14.59 10.72 -9.19
C ALA A 218 15.39 10.71 -10.50
N LYS A 219 16.39 11.59 -10.64
CA LYS A 219 17.28 11.62 -11.82
C LYS A 219 18.01 10.30 -12.00
N LEU A 220 18.65 9.78 -10.95
CA LEU A 220 19.42 8.54 -11.04
C LEU A 220 18.54 7.33 -11.39
N MET A 221 17.35 7.24 -10.77
CA MET A 221 16.37 6.20 -11.08
C MET A 221 15.90 6.30 -12.54
N LYS A 222 15.57 7.51 -13.02
CA LYS A 222 15.13 7.75 -14.41
C LYS A 222 16.22 7.52 -15.45
N TRP A 223 17.47 7.84 -15.15
CA TRP A 223 18.59 7.55 -16.06
C TRP A 223 18.88 6.06 -16.16
N THR A 224 18.52 5.29 -15.12
CA THR A 224 18.63 3.83 -15.13
C THR A 224 17.51 3.18 -15.94
N ASP A 225 16.27 3.64 -15.75
CA ASP A 225 15.13 3.25 -16.59
C ASP A 225 14.22 4.46 -16.84
N PRO A 226 14.18 5.02 -18.06
CA PRO A 226 13.39 6.20 -18.36
C PRO A 226 11.88 5.93 -18.32
N ASN A 227 11.45 4.67 -18.39
CA ASN A 227 10.04 4.27 -18.51
C ASN A 227 9.30 4.14 -17.17
N ILE A 228 9.99 4.22 -16.03
CA ILE A 228 9.35 4.14 -14.72
C ILE A 228 8.50 5.39 -14.44
N HIS A 229 7.50 5.28 -13.58
CA HIS A 229 6.73 6.39 -13.02
C HIS A 229 7.18 6.60 -11.58
N LEU A 230 7.53 7.84 -11.25
CA LEU A 230 7.96 8.22 -9.91
C LEU A 230 6.83 8.95 -9.18
N VAL A 231 6.65 8.64 -7.91
CA VAL A 231 5.68 9.27 -7.00
C VAL A 231 6.47 9.96 -5.89
N ALA A 232 6.25 11.27 -5.73
CA ALA A 232 6.96 12.12 -4.77
C ALA A 232 6.04 12.53 -3.62
#